data_AF-A0A1Q3RGX8-F1
#
_entry.id   AF-A0A1Q3RGX8-F1
#
_cell.length_a   1.000
_cell.length_b   1.000
_cell.length_c   1.000
_cell.angle_alpha   90.00
_cell.angle_beta   90.00
_cell.angle_gamma   90.00
#
_symmetry.space_group_name_H-M   'P 1'
#
loop_
_entity.id
_entity.type
_entity.pdbx_description
1 polymer ?
#
loop_
_entity_poly.entity_id
_entity_poly.type
_entity_poly.pdbx_seq_one_letter_code
_entity_poly.pdbx_strand_id
1 'polypeptide(L)' 'MGTNEFTKEAIDKLRVLIADLETSEANEKKKIRAKMRRIGFYITDFDQSRQGFTVAQLQELLDTGIVVVSNNI' A
#
# COMPACT_ATOMS: atom_id res chain seq x y z
N MET A 1 11.05 -7.35 5.18
CA MET A 1 9.90 -7.08 6.06
C MET A 1 9.66 -5.59 6.02
N GLY A 2 8.48 -5.17 5.57
CA GLY A 2 8.01 -3.80 5.66
C GLY A 2 7.62 -3.42 7.08
N THR A 3 7.38 -2.13 7.28
CA THR A 3 6.71 -1.62 8.49
C THR A 3 5.21 -1.82 8.36
N ASN A 4 4.51 -2.01 9.47
CA ASN A 4 3.06 -1.96 9.53
C ASN A 4 2.54 -0.64 10.13
N GLU A 5 3.43 0.26 10.52
CA GLU A 5 3.12 1.58 11.02
C GLU A 5 3.53 2.65 9.99
N PHE A 6 2.58 3.53 9.66
CA PHE A 6 2.74 4.57 8.64
C PHE A 6 2.17 5.91 9.11
N THR A 7 2.74 7.02 8.64
CA THR A 7 2.13 8.33 8.85
C THR A 7 0.86 8.50 8.01
N LYS A 8 -0.02 9.43 8.42
CA LYS A 8 -1.22 9.77 7.62
C LYS A 8 -0.87 10.13 6.17
N GLU A 9 0.19 10.91 5.97
CA GLU A 9 0.66 11.26 4.62
C GLU A 9 1.12 10.04 3.81
N ALA A 10 1.77 9.07 4.45
CA ALA A 10 2.17 7.83 3.80
C ALA A 10 0.94 7.01 3.37
N ILE A 11 -0.09 6.92 4.23
CA ILE A 11 -1.36 6.26 3.89
C ILE A 11 -2.06 6.96 2.72
N ASP A 12 -2.11 8.29 2.72
CA ASP A 12 -2.75 9.05 1.63
C ASP A 12 -1.99 8.83 0.31
N LYS A 13 -0.66 8.78 0.34
CA LYS A 13 0.17 8.42 -0.83
C LYS A 13 -0.08 6.98 -1.28
N LEU A 14 -0.21 6.04 -0.35
CA LEU A 14 -0.50 4.63 -0.67
C LEU A 14 -1.86 4.49 -1.34
N ARG A 15 -2.90 5.20 -0.88
CA ARG A 15 -4.24 5.19 -1.51
C ARG A 15 -4.17 5.60 -2.98
N VAL A 16 -3.48 6.69 -3.29
CA VAL A 16 -3.30 7.16 -4.68
C VAL A 16 -2.54 6.13 -5.51
N LEU A 17 -1.41 5.63 -4.99
CA LEU A 17 -0.60 4.64 -5.71
C LEU A 17 -1.37 3.34 -5.99
N ILE A 18 -2.20 2.89 -5.05
CA ILE A 18 -2.98 1.66 -5.23
C ILE A 18 -4.12 1.87 -6.23
N ALA A 19 -4.79 3.03 -6.20
CA ALA A 19 -5.78 3.38 -7.22
C ALA A 19 -5.15 3.42 -8.63
N ASP A 20 -3.95 3.99 -8.75
CA ASP A 20 -3.20 3.99 -10.01
C ASP A 20 -2.79 2.56 -10.42
N LEU A 21 -2.46 1.69 -9.45
CA LEU A 21 -2.02 0.31 -9.69
C LEU A 21 -3.11 -0.53 -10.38
N GLU A 22 -4.37 -0.31 -10.01
CA GLU A 22 -5.52 -1.03 -10.56
C GLU A 22 -5.70 -0.76 -12.06
N THR A 23 -5.58 0.50 -12.46
CA THR A 23 -5.86 0.98 -13.82
C THR A 23 -4.65 0.98 -14.75
N SER A 24 -3.44 0.87 -14.21
CA SER A 24 -2.18 0.94 -14.97
C SER A 24 -1.85 -0.33 -15.77
N GLU A 25 -1.02 -0.20 -16.80
CA GLU A 25 -0.44 -1.35 -17.50
C GLU A 25 0.78 -1.95 -16.78
N ALA A 26 1.24 -3.13 -17.18
CA ALA A 26 2.28 -3.92 -16.48
C ALA A 26 3.57 -3.13 -16.16
N ASN A 27 4.06 -2.31 -17.09
CA ASN A 27 5.27 -1.49 -16.89
C ASN A 27 5.04 -0.40 -15.83
N GLU A 28 3.89 0.26 -15.84
CA GLU A 28 3.53 1.28 -14.86
C GLU A 28 3.25 0.65 -13.49
N LYS A 29 2.59 -0.52 -13.44
CA LYS A 29 2.42 -1.29 -12.19
C LYS A 29 3.76 -1.57 -11.51
N LYS A 30 4.82 -1.87 -12.28
CA LYS A 30 6.17 -2.08 -11.72
C LYS A 30 6.73 -0.81 -11.08
N LYS A 31 6.56 0.35 -11.71
CA LYS A 31 6.99 1.64 -11.18
C LYS A 31 6.21 2.02 -9.92
N ILE A 32 4.90 1.83 -9.93
CA ILE A 32 4.02 2.09 -8.79
C ILE A 32 4.43 1.22 -7.59
N ARG A 33 4.61 -0.09 -7.78
CA ARG A 33 5.11 -0.98 -6.72
C ARG A 33 6.47 -0.54 -6.18
N ALA A 34 7.36 -0.03 -7.04
CA ALA A 34 8.64 0.52 -6.57
C ALA A 34 8.45 1.78 -5.70
N LYS A 35 7.49 2.66 -6.03
CA LYS A 35 7.14 3.82 -5.18
C LYS A 35 6.57 3.37 -3.83
N MET A 36 5.66 2.39 -3.81
CA MET A 36 5.11 1.82 -2.56
C MET A 36 6.22 1.26 -1.66
N ARG A 37 7.18 0.52 -2.24
CA ARG A 37 8.33 -0.02 -1.48
C ARG A 37 9.22 1.06 -0.87
N ARG A 38 9.36 2.23 -1.52
CA ARG A 38 10.08 3.38 -0.94
C ARG A 38 9.38 3.98 0.28
N ILE A 39 8.06 3.83 0.37
CA ILE A 39 7.26 4.19 1.55
C ILE A 39 7.39 3.11 2.65
N GLY A 40 8.00 1.96 2.34
CA GLY A 40 8.12 0.83 3.27
C GLY A 40 6.96 -0.15 3.19
N PHE A 41 6.04 0.04 2.24
CA PHE A 41 4.88 -0.83 2.05
C PHE A 41 5.15 -1.91 1.00
N TYR A 42 5.01 -3.17 1.41
CA TYR A 42 5.16 -4.33 0.54
C TYR A 42 3.83 -5.08 0.51
N ILE A 43 3.15 -5.08 -0.65
CA ILE A 43 1.88 -5.80 -0.84
C ILE A 43 2.00 -7.26 -0.38
N THR A 44 3.13 -7.92 -0.66
CA THR A 44 3.37 -9.33 -0.31
C THR A 44 3.40 -9.62 1.18
N ASP A 45 3.55 -8.60 2.02
CA ASP A 45 3.50 -8.76 3.47
C ASP A 45 2.06 -8.92 3.97
N PHE A 46 1.07 -8.52 3.15
CA PHE A 46 -0.36 -8.53 3.50
C PHE A 46 -1.21 -9.39 2.53
N ASP A 47 -0.76 -9.59 1.30
CA ASP A 47 -1.46 -10.37 0.28
C ASP A 47 -0.47 -11.20 -0.56
N GLN A 48 -0.52 -12.52 -0.39
CA GLN A 48 0.31 -13.48 -1.14
C GLN A 48 -0.39 -14.05 -2.39
N SER A 49 -1.66 -13.73 -2.63
CA SER A 49 -2.46 -14.29 -3.73
C SER A 49 -1.92 -13.93 -5.11
N ARG A 50 -1.13 -12.85 -5.21
CA ARG A 50 -0.63 -12.24 -6.45
C ARG A 50 -1.74 -11.77 -7.40
N GLN A 51 -3.00 -11.72 -6.95
CA GLN A 51 -4.15 -11.39 -7.80
C GLN A 51 -4.36 -9.87 -7.98
N GLY A 52 -3.68 -9.05 -7.19
CA GLY A 52 -3.88 -7.61 -7.19
C GLY A 52 -3.66 -7.07 -5.79
N PHE A 53 -3.84 -5.76 -5.62
CA PHE A 53 -4.02 -5.16 -4.32
C PHE A 53 -4.85 -3.90 -4.53
N THR A 54 -5.91 -3.74 -3.74
CA THR A 54 -6.93 -2.71 -3.95
C THR A 54 -7.00 -1.71 -2.81
N VAL A 55 -7.62 -0.56 -3.06
CA VAL A 55 -7.84 0.45 -2.01
C VAL A 55 -8.75 -0.11 -0.90
N ALA A 56 -9.72 -0.96 -1.25
CA ALA A 56 -10.58 -1.62 -0.29
C ALA A 56 -9.79 -2.55 0.64
N GLN A 57 -8.84 -3.33 0.11
CA GLN A 57 -7.96 -4.17 0.93
C GLN A 57 -7.07 -3.31 1.83
N LEU A 58 -6.54 -2.18 1.37
CA LEU A 58 -5.82 -1.26 2.25
C LEU A 58 -6.71 -0.75 3.38
N GLN A 59 -7.96 -0.40 3.09
CA GLN A 59 -8.91 0.06 4.09
C GLN A 59 -9.23 -1.03 5.12
N GLU A 60 -9.40 -2.28 4.69
CA GLU A 60 -9.60 -3.42 5.59
C GLU A 60 -8.39 -3.61 6.54
N LEU A 61 -7.16 -3.46 6.04
CA LEU A 61 -5.96 -3.54 6.90
C LEU A 61 -5.92 -2.42 7.95
N LEU A 62 -6.41 -1.23 7.61
CA LEU A 62 -6.51 -0.10 8.55
C LEU A 62 -7.61 -0.35 9.59
N ASP A 63 -8.78 -0.81 9.15
CA ASP A 63 -9.94 -1.05 10.01
C ASP A 63 -9.68 -2.20 10.99
N THR A 64 -8.93 -3.22 10.56
CA THR A 64 -8.51 -4.36 11.40
C THR A 64 -7.29 -4.07 12.28
N GLY A 65 -6.64 -2.91 12.10
CA GLY A 65 -5.44 -2.52 12.84
C GLY A 65 -4.18 -3.31 12.47
N ILE A 66 -4.20 -4.08 11.37
CA ILE A 66 -3.00 -4.74 10.84
C ILE A 66 -2.01 -3.68 10.35
N VAL A 67 -2.51 -2.64 9.68
CA VAL A 67 -1.78 -1.42 9.34
C VAL A 67 -2.24 -0.32 10.28
N VAL A 68 -1.29 0.36 10.93
CA VAL A 68 -1.57 1.40 11.92
C VAL A 68 -1.12 2.76 11.42
N VAL A 69 -1.96 3.78 11.63
CA VAL A 69 -1.59 5.17 11.36
C VAL A 69 -0.99 5.78 12.61
N SER A 70 0.26 6.25 12.53
CA SER A 70 0.89 7.02 13.60
C SER A 70 1.03 8.49 13.27
N ASN A 71 0.95 9.31 14.32
CA ASN A 71 1.15 10.75 14.26
C ASN A 71 2.59 11.12 14.61
N ASN A 72 3.59 10.35 14.14
CA ASN A 72 4.97 10.78 14.28
C ASN A 72 5.19 11.98 13.34
N ILE A 73 5.21 13.18 13.96
CA ILE A 73 5.60 14.47 13.36
C ILE A 73 7.11 14.57 13.41
#